data_AF-A0A932MGN4-F1
#
_entry.id   AF-A0A932MGN4-F1
#
_cell.length_a   1.000
_cell.length_b   1.000
_cell.length_c   1.000
_cell.angle_alpha   90.00
_cell.angle_beta   90.00
_cell.angle_gamma   90.00
#
_symmetry.space_group_name_H-M   'P 1'
#
loop_
_entity.id
_entity.type
_entity.pdbx_description
1 polymer ?
#
loop_
_entity_poly.entity_id
_entity_poly.type
_entity_poly.pdbx_seq_one_letter_code
_entity_poly.pdbx_strand_id
1 'polypeptide(L)'
;MRVIQGNRVLTLVRKEFIQIRRDRRLLPILLILPVLQLILMGYAVSSDIKHLATVICDLDRTPESRAFADRFATSGYFDIRYLLTDERRIRDLMDAGQVRVGIVIPPRFAARLARGETATVQLLLDGTDSNTANVAQGYVTQIVNAESARIVLERLGPKSIPPVAVDPSVRIWFNPDLKSVNYMVPGVVALILTIVTMTMTATAIVKEKERGTIEQLIVSPIQAHQLMLGKAIPFVIIGYADIFIVILVGLFWFRVPIAGSVGLLLGLSGLFIMTTLGLGLLISTVSQTQQQAMMLGFFMNPPFMLLSGFIFPIASMPEPIQVLTYLIPLRYFLVIIRGIFLKGVGLEVLWPQALALLLFGVGVLTLSALRFQKHLG
;
A
#
# COMPACT_ATOMS: atom_id res chain seq x y z
N MET A 1 -7.23 21.62 42.21
CA MET A 1 -8.26 21.32 41.19
C MET A 1 -7.74 20.58 39.95
N ARG A 2 -6.57 20.93 39.36
CA ARG A 2 -5.98 20.19 38.21
C ARG A 2 -5.56 18.72 38.49
N VAL A 3 -5.11 18.42 39.71
CA VAL A 3 -4.69 17.04 40.11
C VAL A 3 -5.87 16.05 40.16
N ILE A 4 -7.10 16.54 40.41
CA ILE A 4 -8.32 15.72 40.44
C ILE A 4 -8.81 15.41 39.01
N GLN A 5 -8.49 16.27 38.03
CA GLN A 5 -8.91 16.11 36.64
C GLN A 5 -8.14 15.00 35.90
N GLY A 6 -6.82 14.89 36.10
CA GLY A 6 -6.00 13.81 35.51
C GLY A 6 -6.41 12.41 35.97
N ASN A 7 -6.89 12.31 37.22
CA ASN A 7 -7.32 11.04 37.80
C ASN A 7 -8.60 10.48 37.14
N ARG A 8 -9.47 11.35 36.59
CA ARG A 8 -10.73 10.94 35.93
C ARG A 8 -10.51 10.34 34.55
N VAL A 9 -9.68 10.96 33.71
CA VAL A 9 -9.32 10.42 32.40
C VAL A 9 -8.61 9.07 32.58
N LEU A 10 -7.64 8.99 33.49
CA LEU A 10 -6.93 7.73 33.76
C LEU A 10 -7.88 6.63 34.26
N THR A 11 -8.88 6.98 35.07
CA THR A 11 -9.92 6.03 35.54
C THR A 11 -10.79 5.52 34.39
N LEU A 12 -11.21 6.40 33.47
CA LEU A 12 -11.93 6.02 32.25
C LEU A 12 -11.09 5.09 31.36
N VAL A 13 -9.82 5.45 31.12
CA VAL A 13 -8.89 4.62 30.36
C VAL A 13 -8.75 3.24 31.01
N ARG A 14 -8.55 3.19 32.33
CA ARG A 14 -8.43 1.93 33.08
C ARG A 14 -9.70 1.08 32.97
N LYS A 15 -10.87 1.68 33.07
CA LYS A 15 -12.17 1.00 32.88
C LYS A 15 -12.23 0.35 31.49
N GLU A 16 -11.91 1.10 30.43
CA GLU A 16 -11.96 0.60 29.06
C GLU A 16 -10.98 -0.55 28.83
N PHE A 17 -9.75 -0.45 29.33
CA PHE A 17 -8.78 -1.56 29.27
C PHE A 17 -9.28 -2.82 29.97
N ILE A 18 -9.88 -2.69 31.14
CA ILE A 18 -10.45 -3.84 31.87
C ILE A 18 -11.59 -4.46 31.06
N GLN A 19 -12.42 -3.64 30.43
CA GLN A 19 -13.54 -4.09 29.61
C GLN A 19 -13.05 -4.82 28.35
N ILE A 20 -12.08 -4.26 27.63
CA ILE A 20 -11.46 -4.89 26.45
C ILE A 20 -10.80 -6.22 26.83
N ARG A 21 -10.02 -6.24 27.91
CA ARG A 21 -9.33 -7.45 28.39
C ARG A 21 -10.30 -8.55 28.83
N ARG A 22 -11.45 -8.18 29.42
CA ARG A 22 -12.48 -9.14 29.86
C ARG A 22 -13.37 -9.64 28.72
N ASP A 23 -13.47 -8.89 27.63
CA ASP A 23 -14.28 -9.27 26.49
C ASP A 23 -13.55 -10.36 25.68
N ARG A 24 -13.89 -11.62 25.99
CA ARG A 24 -13.29 -12.84 25.38
C ARG A 24 -13.46 -12.91 23.86
N ARG A 25 -14.38 -12.13 23.28
CA ARG A 25 -14.60 -12.09 21.83
C ARG A 25 -13.79 -10.98 21.18
N LEU A 26 -13.71 -9.80 21.80
CA LEU A 26 -13.00 -8.66 21.22
C LEU A 26 -11.49 -8.86 21.16
N LEU A 27 -10.87 -9.40 22.21
CA LEU A 27 -9.40 -9.49 22.27
C LEU A 27 -8.79 -10.40 21.19
N PRO A 28 -9.31 -11.62 20.92
CA PRO A 28 -8.85 -12.42 19.79
C PRO A 28 -9.10 -11.74 18.43
N ILE A 29 -10.24 -11.07 18.24
CA ILE A 29 -10.53 -10.34 17.01
C ILE A 29 -9.52 -9.21 16.79
N LEU A 30 -9.13 -8.49 17.83
CA LEU A 30 -8.16 -7.38 17.75
C LEU A 30 -6.73 -7.83 17.46
N LEU A 31 -6.34 -9.04 17.83
CA LEU A 31 -4.95 -9.51 17.71
C LEU A 31 -4.75 -10.55 16.61
N ILE A 32 -5.68 -11.49 16.47
CA ILE A 32 -5.56 -12.63 15.55
C ILE A 32 -6.08 -12.24 14.16
N LEU A 33 -7.20 -11.53 14.07
CA LEU A 33 -7.80 -11.21 12.76
C LEU A 33 -6.88 -10.34 11.89
N PRO A 34 -6.22 -9.28 12.40
CA PRO A 34 -5.19 -8.54 11.66
C PRO A 34 -4.06 -9.42 11.14
N VAL A 35 -3.53 -10.31 11.98
CA VAL A 35 -2.45 -11.23 11.60
C VAL A 35 -2.91 -12.20 10.52
N LEU A 36 -4.08 -12.80 10.70
CA LEU A 36 -4.67 -13.68 9.70
C LEU A 36 -4.93 -12.93 8.39
N GLN A 37 -5.45 -11.71 8.45
CA GLN A 37 -5.69 -10.87 7.27
C GLN A 37 -4.38 -10.50 6.57
N LEU A 38 -3.32 -10.18 7.32
CA LEU A 38 -2.00 -9.94 6.76
C LEU A 38 -1.44 -11.20 6.10
N ILE A 39 -1.61 -12.36 6.71
CA ILE A 39 -1.17 -13.64 6.15
C ILE A 39 -1.92 -13.94 4.85
N LEU A 40 -3.25 -13.87 4.90
CA LEU A 40 -4.12 -14.14 3.75
C LEU A 40 -3.85 -13.17 2.60
N MET A 41 -3.85 -11.85 2.85
CA MET A 41 -3.57 -10.86 1.80
C MET A 41 -2.11 -10.90 1.36
N GLY A 42 -1.19 -11.12 2.30
CA GLY A 42 0.23 -11.30 2.03
C GLY A 42 0.43 -12.40 1.01
N TYR A 43 -0.09 -13.61 1.25
CA TYR A 43 0.01 -14.73 0.31
C TYR A 43 -0.84 -14.57 -0.95
N ALA A 44 -2.07 -14.06 -0.84
CA ALA A 44 -2.97 -13.91 -1.99
C ALA A 44 -2.41 -12.97 -3.07
N VAL A 45 -1.65 -11.93 -2.65
CA VAL A 45 -1.02 -10.98 -3.57
C VAL A 45 0.46 -11.32 -3.84
N SER A 46 1.05 -12.22 -3.03
CA SER A 46 2.42 -12.74 -3.15
C SER A 46 2.56 -13.90 -4.13
N SER A 47 1.50 -14.36 -4.80
CA SER A 47 1.64 -15.35 -5.87
C SER A 47 2.68 -14.81 -6.86
N ASP A 48 3.91 -15.26 -6.69
CA ASP A 48 5.08 -14.58 -7.23
C ASP A 48 4.91 -14.54 -8.74
N ILE A 49 5.11 -13.37 -9.31
CA ILE A 49 5.09 -13.15 -10.76
C ILE A 49 6.42 -13.68 -11.32
N LYS A 50 6.59 -15.00 -11.20
CA LYS A 50 7.60 -15.82 -11.86
C LYS A 50 6.80 -16.68 -12.84
N HIS A 51 7.36 -17.00 -14.00
CA HIS A 51 6.65 -17.70 -15.07
C HIS A 51 5.55 -16.86 -15.75
N LEU A 52 5.85 -15.60 -16.07
CA LEU A 52 4.98 -14.77 -16.89
C LEU A 52 4.83 -15.39 -18.28
N ALA A 53 3.62 -15.84 -18.62
CA ALA A 53 3.31 -16.32 -19.96
C ALA A 53 3.58 -15.21 -21.00
N THR A 54 4.60 -15.42 -21.82
CA THR A 54 5.19 -14.39 -22.69
C THR A 54 5.21 -14.85 -24.13
N VAL A 55 4.96 -13.91 -25.03
CA VAL A 55 5.19 -14.08 -26.47
C VAL A 55 6.28 -13.12 -26.94
N ILE A 56 7.21 -13.62 -27.75
CA ILE A 56 8.21 -12.79 -28.41
C ILE A 56 7.89 -12.74 -29.90
N CYS A 57 7.78 -11.55 -30.46
CA CYS A 57 7.68 -11.31 -31.89
C CYS A 57 9.01 -10.80 -32.41
N ASP A 58 9.73 -11.63 -33.15
CA ASP A 58 11.01 -11.27 -33.75
C ASP A 58 10.84 -10.95 -35.24
N LEU A 59 10.83 -9.65 -35.54
CA LEU A 59 10.70 -9.14 -36.92
C LEU A 59 12.06 -9.04 -37.65
N ASP A 60 13.19 -9.12 -36.94
CA ASP A 60 14.53 -9.02 -37.52
C ASP A 60 15.10 -10.38 -37.91
N ARG A 61 14.84 -11.41 -37.09
CA ARG A 61 15.21 -12.82 -37.30
C ARG A 61 16.71 -13.08 -37.45
N THR A 62 17.53 -12.21 -36.89
CA THR A 62 18.99 -12.28 -36.92
C THR A 62 19.54 -13.07 -35.73
N PRO A 63 20.80 -13.51 -35.76
CA PRO A 63 21.45 -14.11 -34.58
C PRO A 63 21.41 -13.18 -33.36
N GLU A 64 21.56 -11.87 -33.57
CA GLU A 64 21.54 -10.85 -32.51
C GLU A 64 20.13 -10.69 -31.91
N SER A 65 19.07 -10.68 -32.72
CA SER A 65 17.69 -10.62 -32.21
C SER A 65 17.31 -11.87 -31.42
N ARG A 66 17.76 -13.06 -31.87
CA ARG A 66 17.55 -14.33 -31.15
C ARG A 66 18.31 -14.37 -29.84
N ALA A 67 19.59 -13.97 -29.84
CA ALA A 67 20.38 -13.89 -28.61
C ALA A 67 19.75 -12.93 -27.58
N PHE A 68 19.15 -11.82 -28.05
CA PHE A 68 18.39 -10.92 -27.18
C PHE A 68 17.10 -11.57 -26.65
N ALA A 69 16.34 -12.28 -27.49
CA ALA A 69 15.15 -13.02 -27.08
C ALA A 69 15.45 -14.11 -26.03
N ASP A 70 16.56 -14.84 -26.19
CA ASP A 70 16.99 -15.91 -25.28
C ASP A 70 17.30 -15.41 -23.86
N ARG A 71 17.64 -14.13 -23.70
CA ARG A 71 17.83 -13.51 -22.36
C ARG A 71 16.54 -13.47 -21.55
N PHE A 72 15.41 -13.28 -22.21
CA PHE A 72 14.12 -13.32 -21.53
C PHE A 72 13.80 -14.74 -21.06
N ALA A 73 14.07 -15.76 -21.87
CA ALA A 73 13.90 -17.17 -21.49
C ALA A 73 14.80 -17.57 -20.31
N THR A 74 16.06 -17.15 -20.34
CA THR A 74 17.05 -17.53 -19.31
C THR A 74 16.93 -16.73 -18.01
N SER A 75 16.17 -15.64 -17.99
CA SER A 75 15.97 -14.80 -16.80
C SER A 75 15.17 -15.47 -15.67
N GLY A 76 14.39 -16.50 -15.98
CA GLY A 76 13.50 -17.18 -15.01
C GLY A 76 12.22 -16.41 -14.64
N TYR A 77 12.02 -15.21 -15.19
CA TYR A 77 10.80 -14.42 -14.96
C TYR A 77 9.74 -14.64 -16.04
N PHE A 78 10.16 -14.93 -17.27
CA PHE A 78 9.29 -15.06 -18.44
C PHE A 78 9.28 -16.49 -18.97
N ASP A 79 8.09 -17.05 -19.12
CA ASP A 79 7.86 -18.32 -19.81
C ASP A 79 7.52 -18.00 -21.27
N ILE A 80 8.49 -18.15 -22.16
CA ILE A 80 8.26 -17.95 -23.59
C ILE A 80 7.40 -19.10 -24.13
N ARG A 81 6.11 -18.82 -24.37
CA ARG A 81 5.16 -19.82 -24.90
C ARG A 81 5.10 -19.82 -26.41
N TYR A 82 5.31 -18.66 -27.03
CA TYR A 82 5.19 -18.48 -28.47
C TYR A 82 6.32 -17.59 -29.00
N LEU A 83 6.91 -17.98 -30.13
CA LEU A 83 7.67 -17.09 -30.99
C LEU A 83 6.84 -16.77 -32.23
N LEU A 84 6.56 -15.49 -32.41
CA LEU A 84 5.77 -14.99 -33.54
C LEU A 84 6.63 -14.19 -34.50
N THR A 85 6.10 -14.03 -35.70
CA THR A 85 6.67 -13.18 -36.74
C THR A 85 5.67 -12.17 -37.29
N ASP A 86 4.48 -12.14 -36.71
CA ASP A 86 3.42 -11.18 -36.99
C ASP A 86 2.94 -10.61 -35.65
N GLU A 87 2.99 -9.29 -35.52
CA GLU A 87 2.61 -8.56 -34.31
C GLU A 87 1.10 -8.69 -34.03
N ARG A 88 0.27 -8.84 -35.07
CA ARG A 88 -1.20 -8.87 -34.93
C ARG A 88 -1.67 -10.03 -34.05
N ARG A 89 -1.00 -11.18 -34.17
CA ARG A 89 -1.27 -12.38 -33.38
C ARG A 89 -0.97 -12.23 -31.89
N ILE A 90 -0.16 -11.26 -31.49
CA ILE A 90 0.09 -11.00 -30.06
C ILE A 90 -1.21 -10.58 -29.38
N ARG A 91 -2.02 -9.74 -30.03
CA ARG A 91 -3.32 -9.31 -29.52
C ARG A 91 -4.26 -10.50 -29.34
N ASP A 92 -4.38 -11.36 -30.35
CA ASP A 92 -5.27 -12.53 -30.28
C ASP A 92 -4.88 -13.46 -29.11
N LEU A 93 -3.58 -13.65 -28.87
CA LEU A 93 -3.08 -14.47 -27.76
C LEU A 93 -3.31 -13.81 -26.38
N MET A 94 -3.20 -12.48 -26.31
CA MET A 94 -3.49 -11.72 -25.09
C MET A 94 -4.99 -11.71 -24.79
N ASP A 95 -5.84 -11.46 -25.78
CA ASP A 95 -7.29 -11.45 -25.66
C ASP A 95 -7.83 -12.85 -25.28
N ALA A 96 -7.19 -13.92 -25.76
CA ALA A 96 -7.47 -15.29 -25.35
C ALA A 96 -6.89 -15.69 -23.97
N GLY A 97 -6.19 -14.77 -23.28
CA GLY A 97 -5.58 -15.02 -21.97
C GLY A 97 -4.41 -16.01 -21.97
N GLN A 98 -3.85 -16.34 -23.14
CA GLN A 98 -2.78 -17.33 -23.28
C GLN A 98 -1.41 -16.77 -22.90
N VAL A 99 -1.23 -15.46 -23.05
CA VAL A 99 -0.04 -14.68 -22.68
C VAL A 99 -0.44 -13.36 -22.03
N ARG A 100 0.41 -12.84 -21.15
CA ARG A 100 0.23 -11.55 -20.46
C ARG A 100 1.26 -10.51 -20.84
N VAL A 101 2.34 -10.94 -21.49
CA VAL A 101 3.46 -10.09 -21.92
C VAL A 101 3.76 -10.37 -23.39
N GLY A 102 3.83 -9.31 -24.19
CA GLY A 102 4.31 -9.36 -25.57
C GLY A 102 5.55 -8.50 -25.75
N ILE A 103 6.62 -9.07 -26.30
CA ILE A 103 7.86 -8.34 -26.59
C ILE A 103 8.04 -8.32 -28.10
N VAL A 104 8.15 -7.13 -28.70
CA VAL A 104 8.33 -6.95 -30.14
C VAL A 104 9.72 -6.40 -30.43
N ILE A 105 10.52 -7.20 -31.14
CA ILE A 105 11.83 -6.80 -31.65
C ILE A 105 11.63 -6.20 -33.04
N PRO A 106 12.04 -4.95 -33.29
CA PRO A 106 11.76 -4.26 -34.55
C PRO A 106 12.57 -4.85 -35.72
N PRO A 107 12.13 -4.67 -36.97
CA PRO A 107 12.95 -5.02 -38.12
C PRO A 107 14.23 -4.17 -38.17
N ARG A 108 15.31 -4.74 -38.72
CA ARG A 108 16.64 -4.12 -38.78
C ARG A 108 17.27 -3.88 -37.40
N PHE A 109 16.89 -4.65 -36.38
CA PHE A 109 17.44 -4.56 -35.03
C PHE A 109 18.97 -4.71 -35.03
N ALA A 110 19.50 -5.80 -35.60
CA ALA A 110 20.94 -6.04 -35.69
C ALA A 110 21.65 -4.96 -36.51
N ALA A 111 21.05 -4.50 -37.61
CA ALA A 111 21.64 -3.48 -38.47
C ALA A 111 21.70 -2.10 -37.78
N ARG A 112 20.66 -1.71 -37.02
CA ARG A 112 20.66 -0.48 -36.21
C ARG A 112 21.69 -0.55 -35.12
N LEU A 113 21.73 -1.68 -34.41
CA LEU A 113 22.77 -1.93 -33.45
C LEU A 113 24.13 -1.77 -34.12
N ALA A 114 24.48 -2.54 -35.16
CA ALA A 114 25.78 -2.48 -35.83
C ALA A 114 26.24 -1.06 -36.23
N ARG A 115 25.30 -0.15 -36.55
CA ARG A 115 25.59 1.26 -36.89
C ARG A 115 25.81 2.20 -35.71
N GLY A 116 25.70 1.75 -34.46
CA GLY A 116 25.75 2.65 -33.30
C GLY A 116 24.41 3.28 -32.93
N GLU A 117 23.31 2.89 -33.59
CA GLU A 117 21.99 3.49 -33.38
C GLU A 117 21.22 2.78 -32.27
N THR A 118 20.33 3.51 -31.60
CA THR A 118 19.40 2.95 -30.61
C THR A 118 18.31 2.13 -31.29
N ALA A 119 18.14 0.88 -30.87
CA ALA A 119 17.04 0.03 -31.31
C ALA A 119 15.91 0.03 -30.25
N THR A 120 14.71 0.45 -30.63
CA THR A 120 13.55 0.51 -29.73
C THR A 120 12.82 -0.83 -29.72
N VAL A 121 12.85 -1.53 -28.60
CA VAL A 121 12.04 -2.74 -28.36
C VAL A 121 10.69 -2.32 -27.76
N GLN A 122 9.60 -2.86 -28.28
CA GLN A 122 8.27 -2.54 -27.79
C GLN A 122 7.81 -3.62 -26.80
N LEU A 123 7.21 -3.15 -25.70
CA LEU A 123 6.63 -4.00 -24.66
C LEU A 123 5.12 -3.79 -24.64
N LEU A 124 4.38 -4.88 -24.81
CA LEU A 124 2.93 -4.97 -24.69
C LEU A 124 2.61 -5.74 -23.42
N LEU A 125 1.72 -5.20 -22.59
CA LEU A 125 1.36 -5.78 -21.30
C LEU A 125 -0.16 -5.85 -21.19
N ASP A 126 -0.63 -6.98 -20.67
CA ASP A 126 -2.01 -7.09 -20.21
C ASP A 126 -2.20 -6.21 -18.95
N GLY A 127 -2.91 -5.10 -19.13
CA GLY A 127 -3.17 -4.11 -18.09
C GLY A 127 -4.30 -4.48 -17.12
N THR A 128 -4.99 -5.61 -17.31
CA THR A 128 -6.09 -6.05 -16.42
C THR A 128 -5.60 -6.27 -14.99
N ASP A 129 -4.36 -6.75 -14.84
CA ASP A 129 -3.62 -6.78 -13.58
C ASP A 129 -2.48 -5.76 -13.62
N SER A 130 -2.75 -4.56 -13.14
CA SER A 130 -1.78 -3.46 -13.13
C SER A 130 -0.54 -3.76 -12.28
N ASN A 131 -0.66 -4.57 -11.23
CA ASN A 131 0.49 -4.92 -10.40
C ASN A 131 1.43 -5.84 -11.18
N THR A 132 0.87 -6.87 -11.82
CA THR A 132 1.61 -7.78 -12.68
C THR A 132 2.26 -7.06 -13.87
N ALA A 133 1.53 -6.16 -14.53
CA ALA A 133 2.07 -5.36 -15.63
C ALA A 133 3.26 -4.50 -15.21
N ASN A 134 3.17 -3.79 -14.07
CA ASN A 134 4.26 -2.95 -13.57
C ASN A 134 5.51 -3.76 -13.21
N VAL A 135 5.32 -4.93 -12.59
CA VAL A 135 6.43 -5.84 -12.26
C VAL A 135 7.08 -6.39 -13.53
N ALA A 136 6.29 -6.84 -14.50
CA ALA A 136 6.78 -7.29 -15.80
C ALA A 136 7.57 -6.19 -16.53
N GLN A 137 7.07 -4.95 -16.52
CA GLN A 137 7.76 -3.79 -17.07
C GLN A 137 9.12 -3.57 -16.39
N GLY A 138 9.18 -3.69 -15.06
CA GLY A 138 10.42 -3.60 -14.30
C GLY A 138 11.46 -4.65 -14.75
N TYR A 139 11.04 -5.91 -14.87
CA TYR A 139 11.93 -6.99 -15.34
C TYR A 139 12.41 -6.78 -16.78
N VAL A 140 11.51 -6.42 -17.71
CA VAL A 140 11.90 -6.15 -19.10
C VAL A 140 12.88 -4.99 -19.16
N THR A 141 12.62 -3.92 -18.42
CA THR A 141 13.52 -2.76 -18.33
C THR A 141 14.89 -3.19 -17.82
N GLN A 142 14.97 -4.02 -16.79
CA GLN A 142 16.25 -4.53 -16.27
C GLN A 142 17.03 -5.33 -17.32
N ILE A 143 16.37 -6.23 -18.07
CA ILE A 143 17.01 -7.04 -19.12
C ILE A 143 17.50 -6.18 -20.29
N VAL A 144 16.65 -5.25 -20.76
CA VAL A 144 17.00 -4.32 -21.86
C VAL A 144 18.22 -3.47 -21.52
N ASN A 145 18.29 -2.95 -20.28
CA ASN A 145 19.41 -2.13 -19.85
C ASN A 145 20.70 -2.93 -19.68
N ALA A 146 20.62 -4.14 -19.14
CA ALA A 146 21.77 -5.04 -19.06
C ALA A 146 22.32 -5.40 -20.44
N GLU A 147 21.44 -5.59 -21.44
CA GLU A 147 21.88 -5.80 -22.82
C GLU A 147 22.49 -4.55 -23.44
N SER A 148 21.88 -3.39 -23.19
CA SER A 148 22.40 -2.11 -23.68
C SER A 148 23.83 -1.85 -23.15
N ALA A 149 24.06 -2.09 -21.84
CA ALA A 149 25.38 -1.96 -21.22
C ALA A 149 26.43 -2.90 -21.85
N ARG A 150 26.04 -4.15 -22.13
CA ARG A 150 26.92 -5.13 -22.76
C ARG A 150 27.30 -4.74 -24.19
N ILE A 151 26.32 -4.37 -25.02
CA ILE A 151 26.56 -3.99 -26.42
C ILE A 151 27.51 -2.78 -26.50
N VAL A 152 27.34 -1.82 -25.59
CA VAL A 152 28.25 -0.69 -25.44
C VAL A 152 29.66 -1.19 -25.14
N LEU A 153 29.85 -2.04 -24.12
CA LEU A 153 31.15 -2.56 -23.71
C LEU A 153 31.88 -3.35 -24.81
N GLU A 154 31.16 -4.22 -25.53
CA GLU A 154 31.72 -5.02 -26.64
C GLU A 154 32.27 -4.15 -27.77
N ARG A 155 31.67 -2.99 -28.02
CA ARG A 155 32.12 -2.07 -29.09
C ARG A 155 33.34 -1.25 -28.74
N LEU A 156 33.60 -1.03 -27.46
CA LEU A 156 34.76 -0.25 -27.05
C LEU A 156 36.06 -1.02 -27.27
N GLY A 157 36.03 -2.35 -27.29
CA GLY A 157 37.23 -3.18 -27.46
C GLY A 157 38.29 -2.96 -26.36
N PRO A 158 39.31 -3.83 -26.25
CA PRO A 158 40.29 -3.77 -25.16
C PRO A 158 41.33 -2.63 -25.27
N LYS A 159 41.33 -1.84 -26.37
CA LYS A 159 42.38 -0.83 -26.67
C LYS A 159 41.86 0.59 -26.93
N SER A 160 40.56 0.84 -26.81
CA SER A 160 40.02 2.20 -26.97
C SER A 160 39.94 2.85 -25.61
N ILE A 161 40.40 4.11 -25.51
CA ILE A 161 39.92 5.00 -24.44
C ILE A 161 38.40 4.93 -24.51
N PRO A 162 37.69 4.55 -23.43
CA PRO A 162 36.25 4.47 -23.48
C PRO A 162 35.77 5.84 -23.99
N PRO A 163 35.01 5.92 -25.10
CA PRO A 163 34.14 7.07 -25.27
C PRO A 163 33.34 7.14 -23.97
N VAL A 164 33.00 8.34 -23.53
CA VAL A 164 32.12 8.56 -22.38
C VAL A 164 30.79 7.88 -22.71
N ALA A 165 30.74 6.59 -22.46
CA ALA A 165 29.63 5.73 -22.70
C ALA A 165 28.91 5.74 -21.38
N VAL A 166 27.75 6.38 -21.40
CA VAL A 166 26.86 6.41 -20.25
C VAL A 166 26.52 4.95 -19.95
N ASP A 167 27.15 4.39 -18.92
CA ASP A 167 26.81 3.07 -18.39
C ASP A 167 25.32 3.11 -18.01
N PRO A 168 24.43 2.42 -18.74
CA PRO A 168 23.04 2.33 -18.35
C PRO A 168 22.95 1.31 -17.21
N SER A 169 23.58 1.63 -16.07
CA SER A 169 23.43 0.88 -14.83
C SER A 169 22.04 1.17 -14.28
N VAL A 170 21.02 0.54 -14.85
CA VAL A 170 19.65 0.67 -14.35
C VAL A 170 19.52 -0.15 -13.09
N ARG A 171 19.77 0.55 -11.99
CA ARG A 171 19.59 0.06 -10.64
C ARG A 171 18.15 0.34 -10.23
N ILE A 172 17.42 -0.70 -9.84
CA ILE A 172 16.16 -0.56 -9.12
C ILE A 172 16.53 -0.31 -7.65
N TRP A 173 16.28 0.91 -7.15
CA TRP A 173 16.86 1.36 -5.87
C TRP A 173 16.22 0.74 -4.62
N PHE A 174 14.91 0.48 -4.64
CA PHE A 174 14.14 0.25 -3.41
C PHE A 174 13.51 -1.15 -3.31
N ASN A 175 13.42 -1.87 -4.42
CA ASN A 175 12.98 -3.28 -4.45
C ASN A 175 13.70 -4.01 -5.59
N PRO A 176 15.02 -4.26 -5.47
CA PRO A 176 15.83 -4.81 -6.57
C PRO A 176 15.31 -6.15 -7.10
N ASP A 177 14.78 -6.98 -6.21
CA ASP A 177 14.20 -8.29 -6.53
C ASP A 177 12.76 -8.19 -7.05
N LEU A 178 12.18 -6.98 -7.12
CA LEU A 178 10.79 -6.71 -7.51
C LEU A 178 9.75 -7.59 -6.80
N LYS A 179 10.03 -7.99 -5.55
CA LYS A 179 9.14 -8.82 -4.72
C LYS A 179 7.86 -8.05 -4.40
N SER A 180 6.72 -8.55 -4.87
CA SER A 180 5.39 -7.97 -4.60
C SER A 180 5.11 -7.83 -3.11
N VAL A 181 5.58 -8.79 -2.30
CA VAL A 181 5.45 -8.80 -0.84
C VAL A 181 5.98 -7.51 -0.21
N ASN A 182 7.13 -7.01 -0.68
CA ASN A 182 7.77 -5.81 -0.13
C ASN A 182 6.91 -4.55 -0.34
N TYR A 183 6.11 -4.52 -1.40
CA TYR A 183 5.20 -3.40 -1.70
C TYR A 183 3.82 -3.56 -1.05
N MET A 184 3.31 -4.80 -1.01
CA MET A 184 1.95 -5.10 -0.58
C MET A 184 1.78 -5.17 0.92
N VAL A 185 2.71 -5.83 1.64
CA VAL A 185 2.63 -5.98 3.10
C VAL A 185 2.51 -4.62 3.82
N PRO A 186 3.33 -3.59 3.52
CA PRO A 186 3.14 -2.25 4.09
C PRO A 186 1.77 -1.65 3.76
N GLY A 187 1.26 -1.87 2.56
CA GLY A 187 -0.07 -1.39 2.18
C GLY A 187 -1.20 -2.09 2.95
N VAL A 188 -1.07 -3.39 3.19
CA VAL A 188 -2.02 -4.17 3.98
C VAL A 188 -2.00 -3.72 5.43
N VAL A 189 -0.83 -3.41 6.01
CA VAL A 189 -0.73 -2.83 7.35
C VAL A 189 -1.56 -1.55 7.47
N ALA A 190 -1.44 -0.65 6.49
CA ALA A 190 -2.22 0.58 6.45
C ALA A 190 -3.74 0.34 6.37
N LEU A 191 -4.15 -0.66 5.57
CA LEU A 191 -5.55 -1.04 5.45
C LEU A 191 -6.09 -1.65 6.75
N ILE A 192 -5.35 -2.58 7.36
CA ILE A 192 -5.69 -3.19 8.65
C ILE A 192 -5.90 -2.11 9.70
N LEU A 193 -4.94 -1.18 9.84
CA LEU A 193 -5.05 -0.08 10.78
C LEU A 193 -6.30 0.75 10.56
N THR A 194 -6.64 1.04 9.29
CA THR A 194 -7.86 1.77 8.93
C THR A 194 -9.09 1.01 9.43
N ILE A 195 -9.20 -0.28 9.09
CA ILE A 195 -10.36 -1.10 9.43
C ILE A 195 -10.52 -1.24 10.94
N VAL A 196 -9.42 -1.58 11.65
CA VAL A 196 -9.43 -1.82 13.09
C VAL A 196 -9.79 -0.54 13.83
N THR A 197 -9.03 0.54 13.64
CA THR A 197 -9.22 1.77 14.42
C THR A 197 -10.55 2.46 14.11
N MET A 198 -10.99 2.49 12.84
CA MET A 198 -12.26 3.10 12.45
C MET A 198 -13.45 2.30 12.99
N THR A 199 -13.49 0.98 12.73
CA THR A 199 -14.64 0.14 13.10
C THR A 199 -14.76 -0.05 14.61
N MET A 200 -13.63 -0.22 15.31
CA MET A 200 -13.63 -0.39 16.76
C MET A 200 -14.08 0.88 17.46
N THR A 201 -13.64 2.05 17.00
CA THR A 201 -14.07 3.32 17.58
C THR A 201 -15.55 3.56 17.34
N ALA A 202 -16.02 3.28 16.12
CA ALA A 202 -17.43 3.42 15.79
C ALA A 202 -18.31 2.52 16.67
N THR A 203 -17.98 1.23 16.75
CA THR A 203 -18.74 0.25 17.53
C THR A 203 -18.65 0.49 19.03
N ALA A 204 -17.52 0.96 19.56
CA ALA A 204 -17.37 1.22 20.99
C ALA A 204 -18.27 2.34 21.50
N ILE A 205 -18.43 3.42 20.72
CA ILE A 205 -19.36 4.51 21.05
C ILE A 205 -20.81 4.04 20.89
N VAL A 206 -21.11 3.33 19.81
CA VAL A 206 -22.48 2.89 19.55
C VAL A 206 -22.94 1.82 20.53
N LYS A 207 -22.04 0.96 21.01
CA LYS A 207 -22.30 0.00 22.11
C LYS A 207 -22.78 0.70 23.38
N GLU A 208 -22.31 1.92 23.65
CA GLU A 208 -22.81 2.70 24.79
C GLU A 208 -24.16 3.35 24.52
N LYS A 209 -24.42 3.77 23.27
CA LYS A 209 -25.74 4.26 22.83
C LYS A 209 -26.79 3.18 23.02
N GLU A 210 -26.55 1.99 22.46
CA GLU A 210 -27.46 0.85 22.54
C GLU A 210 -27.77 0.42 23.97
N ARG A 211 -26.79 0.55 24.88
CA ARG A 211 -26.94 0.18 26.29
C ARG A 211 -27.59 1.26 27.15
N GLY A 212 -27.93 2.43 26.59
CA GLY A 212 -28.46 3.58 27.33
C GLY A 212 -27.46 4.22 28.31
N THR A 213 -26.20 3.76 28.33
CA THR A 213 -25.17 4.26 29.25
C THR A 213 -24.67 5.65 28.89
N ILE A 214 -24.94 6.12 27.66
CA ILE A 214 -24.59 7.49 27.26
C ILE A 214 -25.35 8.51 28.09
N GLU A 215 -26.65 8.32 28.36
CA GLU A 215 -27.43 9.24 29.19
C GLU A 215 -26.85 9.35 30.60
N GLN A 216 -26.43 8.23 31.19
CA GLN A 216 -25.76 8.19 32.50
C GLN A 216 -24.39 8.87 32.48
N LEU A 217 -23.67 8.84 31.36
CA LEU A 217 -22.40 9.56 31.19
C LEU A 217 -22.61 11.07 31.04
N ILE A 218 -23.75 11.51 30.50
CA ILE A 218 -24.08 12.93 30.27
C ILE A 218 -24.40 13.65 31.58
N VAL A 219 -25.10 13.00 32.51
CA VAL A 219 -25.36 13.55 33.86
C VAL A 219 -24.16 13.44 34.81
N SER A 220 -23.09 12.75 34.40
CA SER A 220 -21.85 12.71 35.18
C SER A 220 -21.09 14.04 35.05
N PRO A 221 -20.36 14.50 36.07
CA PRO A 221 -19.58 15.75 36.02
C PRO A 221 -18.27 15.58 35.22
N ILE A 222 -18.35 14.94 34.05
CA ILE A 222 -17.25 14.66 33.12
C ILE A 222 -17.44 15.51 31.88
N GLN A 223 -16.42 16.28 31.50
CA GLN A 223 -16.51 17.12 30.31
C GLN A 223 -16.44 16.27 29.02
N ALA A 224 -17.12 16.68 27.95
CA ALA A 224 -17.18 15.92 26.70
C ALA A 224 -15.79 15.55 26.15
N HIS A 225 -14.81 16.45 26.20
CA HIS A 225 -13.43 16.16 25.76
C HIS A 225 -12.71 15.14 26.66
N GLN A 226 -13.02 15.08 27.97
CA GLN A 226 -12.46 14.09 28.89
C GLN A 226 -13.01 12.70 28.62
N LEU A 227 -14.31 12.61 28.28
CA LEU A 227 -14.94 11.37 27.86
C LEU A 227 -14.36 10.88 26.53
N MET A 228 -14.21 11.78 25.55
CA MET A 228 -13.61 11.47 24.26
C MET A 228 -12.16 11.00 24.40
N LEU A 229 -11.33 11.71 25.18
CA LEU A 229 -9.94 11.31 25.43
C LEU A 229 -9.83 10.00 26.19
N GLY A 230 -10.68 9.80 27.22
CA GLY A 230 -10.71 8.58 28.02
C GLY A 230 -11.03 7.33 27.20
N LYS A 231 -11.78 7.49 26.09
CA LYS A 231 -12.07 6.42 25.13
C LYS A 231 -11.08 6.32 24.00
N ALA A 232 -10.59 7.44 23.48
CA ALA A 232 -9.63 7.43 22.37
C ALA A 232 -8.32 6.76 22.77
N ILE A 233 -7.79 7.04 23.96
CA ILE A 233 -6.48 6.52 24.43
C ILE A 233 -6.40 4.97 24.36
N PRO A 234 -7.37 4.19 24.89
CA PRO A 234 -7.38 2.74 24.73
C PRO A 234 -7.28 2.29 23.26
N PHE A 235 -8.03 2.91 22.35
CA PHE A 235 -7.99 2.55 20.93
C PHE A 235 -6.71 3.01 20.23
N VAL A 236 -6.09 4.11 20.66
CA VAL A 236 -4.75 4.49 20.22
C VAL A 236 -3.73 3.42 20.58
N ILE A 237 -3.76 2.95 21.83
CA ILE A 237 -2.85 1.91 22.30
C ILE A 237 -3.11 0.59 21.56
N ILE A 238 -4.37 0.24 21.29
CA ILE A 238 -4.71 -0.91 20.44
C ILE A 238 -4.13 -0.72 19.03
N GLY A 239 -4.29 0.45 18.41
CA GLY A 239 -3.73 0.72 17.08
C GLY A 239 -2.21 0.61 17.06
N TYR A 240 -1.52 1.04 18.11
CA TYR A 240 -0.08 0.85 18.27
C TYR A 240 0.30 -0.61 18.51
N ALA A 241 -0.47 -1.36 19.29
CA ALA A 241 -0.25 -2.78 19.48
C ALA A 241 -0.43 -3.54 18.16
N ASP A 242 -1.46 -3.19 17.40
CA ASP A 242 -1.78 -3.78 16.10
C ASP A 242 -0.68 -3.52 15.07
N ILE A 243 -0.26 -2.25 14.88
CA ILE A 243 0.85 -1.96 13.95
C ILE A 243 2.14 -2.67 14.39
N PHE A 244 2.42 -2.73 15.69
CA PHE A 244 3.60 -3.42 16.19
C PHE A 244 3.55 -4.91 15.86
N ILE A 245 2.42 -5.58 16.10
CA ILE A 245 2.23 -7.00 15.76
C ILE A 245 2.37 -7.24 14.26
N VAL A 246 1.69 -6.44 13.44
CA VAL A 246 1.70 -6.60 11.98
C VAL A 246 3.10 -6.29 11.41
N ILE A 247 3.85 -5.35 11.99
CA ILE A 247 5.27 -5.12 11.66
C ILE A 247 6.11 -6.35 12.01
N LEU A 248 5.93 -6.95 13.20
CA LEU A 248 6.67 -8.16 13.58
C LEU A 248 6.40 -9.31 12.61
N VAL A 249 5.14 -9.52 12.21
CA VAL A 249 4.82 -10.54 11.20
C VAL A 249 5.43 -10.17 9.85
N GLY A 250 5.34 -8.92 9.42
CA GLY A 250 5.98 -8.44 8.19
C GLY A 250 7.49 -8.70 8.17
N LEU A 251 8.18 -8.46 9.29
CA LEU A 251 9.62 -8.62 9.41
C LEU A 251 10.05 -10.08 9.55
N PHE A 252 9.40 -10.85 10.43
CA PHE A 252 9.85 -12.21 10.75
C PHE A 252 9.22 -13.29 9.86
N TRP A 253 7.95 -13.13 9.48
CA TRP A 253 7.24 -14.09 8.63
C TRP A 253 7.47 -13.81 7.15
N PHE A 254 7.20 -12.57 6.72
CA PHE A 254 7.31 -12.17 5.32
C PHE A 254 8.71 -11.68 4.92
N ARG A 255 9.61 -11.48 5.88
CA ARG A 255 10.99 -11.00 5.66
C ARG A 255 11.04 -9.68 4.88
N VAL A 256 10.05 -8.81 5.10
CA VAL A 256 10.00 -7.49 4.47
C VAL A 256 11.02 -6.57 5.15
N PRO A 257 11.96 -5.98 4.39
CA PRO A 257 12.93 -5.07 4.96
C PRO A 257 12.26 -3.77 5.42
N ILE A 258 12.77 -3.21 6.51
CA ILE A 258 12.43 -1.85 6.96
C ILE A 258 13.69 -1.01 6.74
N ALA A 259 13.72 -0.22 5.67
CA ALA A 259 14.87 0.59 5.31
C ALA A 259 15.03 1.84 6.21
N GLY A 260 13.93 2.36 6.76
CA GLY A 260 13.92 3.59 7.57
C GLY A 260 13.78 3.38 9.08
N SER A 261 13.47 4.47 9.78
CA SER A 261 13.33 4.46 11.24
C SER A 261 11.96 3.94 11.69
N VAL A 262 11.97 2.90 12.53
CA VAL A 262 10.76 2.37 13.20
C VAL A 262 10.14 3.44 14.11
N GLY A 263 10.95 4.28 14.76
CA GLY A 263 10.45 5.37 15.61
C GLY A 263 9.68 6.42 14.80
N LEU A 264 10.17 6.78 13.61
CA LEU A 264 9.47 7.69 12.70
C LEU A 264 8.17 7.06 12.20
N LEU A 265 8.18 5.77 11.87
CA LEU A 265 7.00 5.04 11.46
C LEU A 265 5.93 5.11 12.56
N LEU A 266 6.27 4.76 13.80
CA LEU A 266 5.34 4.84 14.93
C LEU A 266 4.82 6.27 15.13
N GLY A 267 5.68 7.28 15.08
CA GLY A 267 5.27 8.68 15.21
C GLY A 267 4.24 9.11 14.16
N LEU A 268 4.48 8.78 12.89
CA LEU A 268 3.56 9.12 11.79
C LEU A 268 2.30 8.24 11.79
N SER A 269 2.39 6.98 12.24
CA SER A 269 1.24 6.13 12.49
C SER A 269 0.32 6.72 13.56
N GLY A 270 0.85 7.44 14.55
CA GLY A 270 0.05 8.19 15.50
C GLY A 270 -0.89 9.19 14.84
N LEU A 271 -0.41 9.95 13.86
CA LEU A 271 -1.23 10.91 13.09
C LEU A 271 -2.32 10.20 12.29
N PHE A 272 -1.98 9.06 11.70
CA PHE A 272 -2.94 8.25 10.96
C PHE A 272 -4.02 7.65 11.87
N ILE A 273 -3.63 7.09 13.02
CA ILE A 273 -4.53 6.57 14.04
C ILE A 273 -5.48 7.68 14.52
N MET A 274 -4.99 8.89 14.81
CA MET A 274 -5.86 10.02 15.17
C MET A 274 -6.93 10.30 14.10
N THR A 275 -6.54 10.23 12.84
CA THR A 275 -7.45 10.45 11.71
C THR A 275 -8.52 9.36 11.62
N THR A 276 -8.12 8.10 11.66
CA THR A 276 -9.05 6.96 11.51
C THR A 276 -9.96 6.77 12.73
N LEU A 277 -9.46 7.08 13.94
CA LEU A 277 -10.29 7.18 15.14
C LEU A 277 -11.37 8.27 14.97
N GLY A 278 -10.98 9.45 14.48
CA GLY A 278 -11.92 10.51 14.17
C GLY A 278 -13.00 10.07 13.18
N LEU A 279 -12.61 9.36 12.11
CA LEU A 279 -13.58 8.83 11.14
C LEU A 279 -14.54 7.81 11.79
N GLY A 280 -14.02 6.95 12.66
CA GLY A 280 -14.83 6.03 13.46
C GLY A 280 -15.83 6.78 14.37
N LEU A 281 -15.40 7.87 14.99
CA LEU A 281 -16.29 8.74 15.78
C LEU A 281 -17.38 9.37 14.89
N LEU A 282 -17.05 9.87 13.69
CA LEU A 282 -18.06 10.37 12.75
C LEU A 282 -19.08 9.30 12.39
N ILE A 283 -18.65 8.07 12.08
CA ILE A 283 -19.56 6.95 11.80
C ILE A 283 -20.45 6.67 13.02
N SER A 284 -19.91 6.76 14.23
CA SER A 284 -20.70 6.57 15.45
C SER A 284 -21.80 7.60 15.62
N THR A 285 -21.64 8.82 15.08
CA THR A 285 -22.65 9.88 15.20
C THR A 285 -23.90 9.61 14.36
N VAL A 286 -23.78 8.86 13.26
CA VAL A 286 -24.90 8.50 12.36
C VAL A 286 -25.45 7.10 12.61
N SER A 287 -24.80 6.33 13.48
CA SER A 287 -25.15 4.94 13.77
C SER A 287 -25.89 4.82 15.09
N GLN A 288 -26.99 4.07 15.09
CA GLN A 288 -27.78 3.75 16.29
C GLN A 288 -27.43 2.37 16.86
N THR A 289 -27.04 1.42 16.00
CA THR A 289 -26.67 0.07 16.41
C THR A 289 -25.23 -0.31 16.04
N GLN A 290 -24.60 -1.19 16.81
CA GLN A 290 -23.27 -1.72 16.54
C GLN A 290 -23.22 -2.35 15.15
N GLN A 291 -24.28 -3.07 14.77
CA GLN A 291 -24.41 -3.67 13.45
C GLN A 291 -24.47 -2.61 12.35
N GLN A 292 -25.21 -1.51 12.53
CA GLN A 292 -25.23 -0.40 11.58
C GLN A 292 -23.85 0.25 11.44
N ALA A 293 -23.13 0.45 12.54
CA ALA A 293 -21.76 0.98 12.53
C ALA A 293 -20.79 0.06 11.78
N MET A 294 -20.90 -1.27 11.99
CA MET A 294 -20.11 -2.26 11.27
C MET A 294 -20.44 -2.28 9.76
N MET A 295 -21.73 -2.20 9.40
CA MET A 295 -22.15 -2.16 8.00
C MET A 295 -21.68 -0.89 7.29
N LEU A 296 -21.75 0.27 7.96
CA LEU A 296 -21.21 1.53 7.42
C LEU A 296 -19.69 1.47 7.29
N GLY A 297 -18.98 0.94 8.30
CA GLY A 297 -17.53 0.73 8.21
C GLY A 297 -17.16 -0.18 7.03
N PHE A 298 -17.87 -1.30 6.87
CA PHE A 298 -17.70 -2.20 5.74
C PHE A 298 -17.97 -1.52 4.40
N PHE A 299 -19.03 -0.72 4.29
CA PHE A 299 -19.37 0.01 3.07
C PHE A 299 -18.33 1.10 2.72
N MET A 300 -17.74 1.75 3.72
CA MET A 300 -16.72 2.78 3.51
C MET A 300 -15.34 2.22 3.12
N ASN A 301 -15.05 0.96 3.44
CA ASN A 301 -13.75 0.36 3.19
C ASN A 301 -13.39 0.21 1.71
N PRO A 302 -14.23 -0.38 0.82
CA PRO A 302 -13.92 -0.49 -0.60
C PRO A 302 -13.59 0.84 -1.30
N PRO A 303 -14.36 1.93 -1.17
CA PRO A 303 -14.00 3.19 -1.82
C PRO A 303 -12.71 3.79 -1.24
N PHE A 304 -12.48 3.68 0.07
CA PHE A 304 -11.21 4.10 0.68
C PHE A 304 -10.04 3.30 0.10
N MET A 305 -10.19 1.99 -0.02
CA MET A 305 -9.16 1.10 -0.55
C MET A 305 -8.87 1.38 -2.02
N LEU A 306 -9.90 1.52 -2.86
CA LEU A 306 -9.77 1.76 -4.30
C LEU A 306 -9.15 3.13 -4.61
N LEU A 307 -9.59 4.18 -3.91
CA LEU A 307 -9.13 5.56 -4.14
C LEU A 307 -7.82 5.89 -3.42
N SER A 308 -7.31 5.03 -2.55
CA SER A 308 -6.08 5.30 -1.79
C SER A 308 -4.78 5.12 -2.57
N GLY A 309 -4.81 4.40 -3.70
CA GLY A 309 -3.58 3.94 -4.34
C GLY A 309 -3.04 2.62 -3.79
N PHE A 310 -3.84 1.88 -3.01
CA PHE A 310 -3.48 0.56 -2.50
C PHE A 310 -3.50 -0.49 -3.62
N ILE A 311 -4.67 -0.66 -4.28
CA ILE A 311 -4.87 -1.65 -5.36
C ILE A 311 -4.36 -1.13 -6.69
N PHE A 312 -4.86 0.03 -7.13
CA PHE A 312 -4.53 0.63 -8.42
C PHE A 312 -3.69 1.89 -8.22
N PRO A 313 -2.63 2.12 -9.01
CA PRO A 313 -1.91 3.38 -8.97
C PRO A 313 -2.84 4.57 -9.25
N ILE A 314 -2.73 5.63 -8.44
CA ILE A 314 -3.58 6.82 -8.60
C ILE A 314 -3.37 7.48 -9.97
N ALA A 315 -2.13 7.44 -10.48
CA ALA A 315 -1.79 7.98 -11.80
C ALA A 315 -2.53 7.27 -12.96
N SER A 316 -3.03 6.06 -12.75
CA SER A 316 -3.81 5.31 -13.74
C SER A 316 -5.30 5.68 -13.74
N MET A 317 -5.75 6.50 -12.79
CA MET A 317 -7.15 6.93 -12.70
C MET A 317 -7.41 8.16 -13.59
N PRO A 318 -8.62 8.35 -14.14
CA PRO A 318 -8.99 9.60 -14.80
C PRO A 318 -8.83 10.81 -13.88
N GLU A 319 -8.47 11.98 -14.42
CA GLU A 319 -8.19 13.18 -13.64
C GLU A 319 -9.26 13.56 -12.60
N PRO A 320 -10.58 13.49 -12.90
CA PRO A 320 -11.61 13.80 -11.90
C PRO A 320 -11.55 12.88 -10.67
N ILE A 321 -11.22 11.60 -10.89
CA ILE A 321 -11.09 10.62 -9.82
C ILE A 321 -9.81 10.88 -9.01
N GLN A 322 -8.72 11.28 -9.67
CA GLN A 322 -7.47 11.66 -8.98
C GLN A 322 -7.70 12.81 -7.99
N VAL A 323 -8.54 13.79 -8.33
CA VAL A 323 -8.90 14.88 -7.42
C VAL A 323 -9.66 14.36 -6.20
N LEU A 324 -10.59 13.42 -6.38
CA LEU A 324 -11.35 12.82 -5.28
C LEU A 324 -10.43 12.08 -4.28
N THR A 325 -9.34 11.49 -4.76
CA THR A 325 -8.39 10.78 -3.89
C THR A 325 -7.72 11.68 -2.83
N TYR A 326 -7.69 13.01 -3.00
CA TYR A 326 -7.16 13.91 -1.97
C TYR A 326 -8.01 13.92 -0.68
N LEU A 327 -9.27 13.47 -0.75
CA LEU A 327 -10.17 13.33 0.41
C LEU A 327 -9.93 12.03 1.21
N ILE A 328 -9.01 11.17 0.75
CA ILE A 328 -8.80 9.83 1.32
C ILE A 328 -7.54 9.82 2.18
N PRO A 329 -7.62 9.79 3.52
CA PRO A 329 -6.44 9.83 4.38
C PRO A 329 -5.48 8.67 4.16
N LEU A 330 -6.01 7.49 3.81
CA LEU A 330 -5.23 6.29 3.53
C LEU A 330 -4.20 6.54 2.40
N ARG A 331 -4.49 7.42 1.43
CA ARG A 331 -3.53 7.83 0.38
C ARG A 331 -2.22 8.33 0.97
N TYR A 332 -2.30 9.26 1.92
CA TYR A 332 -1.13 9.91 2.49
C TYR A 332 -0.33 8.93 3.35
N PHE A 333 -1.02 8.08 4.12
CA PHE A 333 -0.35 7.08 4.96
C PHE A 333 0.31 5.97 4.13
N LEU A 334 -0.26 5.58 2.98
CA LEU A 334 0.39 4.65 2.06
C LEU A 334 1.73 5.17 1.53
N VAL A 335 1.82 6.47 1.25
CA VAL A 335 3.10 7.10 0.85
C VAL A 335 4.11 7.07 1.99
N ILE A 336 3.67 7.37 3.23
CA ILE A 336 4.52 7.31 4.43
C ILE A 336 5.04 5.90 4.67
N ILE A 337 4.16 4.92 4.78
CA ILE A 337 4.55 3.56 5.17
C ILE A 337 5.45 2.92 4.10
N ARG A 338 5.13 3.09 2.80
CA ARG A 338 5.99 2.61 1.72
C ARG A 338 7.31 3.39 1.65
N GLY A 339 7.30 4.69 1.93
CA GLY A 339 8.51 5.50 2.03
C GLY A 339 9.48 4.99 3.10
N ILE A 340 8.97 4.62 4.28
CA ILE A 340 9.82 4.12 5.37
C ILE A 340 10.27 2.67 5.13
N PHE A 341 9.36 1.78 4.69
CA PHE A 341 9.71 0.38 4.45
C PHE A 341 10.66 0.21 3.26
N LEU A 342 10.36 0.83 2.13
CA LEU A 342 11.09 0.60 0.87
C LEU A 342 12.23 1.59 0.65
N LYS A 343 12.00 2.88 0.95
CA LYS A 343 12.95 3.95 0.58
C LYS A 343 13.85 4.39 1.72
N GLY A 344 13.46 4.15 2.97
CA GLY A 344 14.17 4.63 4.15
C GLY A 344 14.19 6.16 4.29
N VAL A 345 13.24 6.85 3.67
CA VAL A 345 13.17 8.32 3.72
C VAL A 345 12.69 8.81 5.09
N GLY A 346 13.25 9.94 5.54
CA GLY A 346 12.89 10.57 6.81
C GLY A 346 11.76 11.61 6.68
N LEU A 347 11.58 12.38 7.74
CA LEU A 347 10.52 13.39 7.83
C LEU A 347 10.73 14.54 6.84
N GLU A 348 11.97 14.79 6.43
CA GLU A 348 12.35 15.79 5.43
C GLU A 348 11.65 15.59 4.08
N VAL A 349 11.32 14.35 3.72
CA VAL A 349 10.53 14.03 2.52
C VAL A 349 9.06 13.84 2.86
N LEU A 350 8.76 13.28 4.04
CA LEU A 350 7.42 12.84 4.42
C LEU A 350 6.55 13.93 5.09
N TRP A 351 7.10 15.12 5.35
CA TRP A 351 6.38 16.20 6.02
C TRP A 351 5.07 16.63 5.32
N PRO A 352 4.94 16.65 3.97
CA PRO A 352 3.68 17.06 3.34
C PRO A 352 2.55 16.08 3.66
N GLN A 353 2.85 14.78 3.65
CA GLN A 353 1.89 13.73 3.99
C GLN A 353 1.59 13.74 5.49
N ALA A 354 2.59 13.96 6.33
CA ALA A 354 2.41 14.12 7.77
C ALA A 354 1.50 15.32 8.09
N LEU A 355 1.72 16.46 7.43
CA LEU A 355 0.89 17.65 7.57
C LEU A 355 -0.54 17.40 7.09
N ALA A 356 -0.72 16.75 5.95
CA ALA A 356 -2.05 16.38 5.47
C ALA A 356 -2.79 15.49 6.49
N LEU A 357 -2.13 14.46 7.02
CA LEU A 357 -2.71 13.60 8.08
C LEU A 357 -2.99 14.37 9.38
N LEU A 358 -2.13 15.32 9.75
CA LEU A 358 -2.38 16.18 10.91
C LEU A 358 -3.63 17.04 10.69
N LEU A 359 -3.77 17.67 9.51
CA LEU A 359 -4.96 18.45 9.15
C LEU A 359 -6.23 17.59 9.12
N PHE A 360 -6.16 16.39 8.56
CA PHE A 360 -7.27 15.43 8.60
C PHE A 360 -7.60 15.01 10.04
N GLY A 361 -6.61 14.62 10.83
CA GLY A 361 -6.78 14.21 12.21
C GLY A 361 -7.45 15.30 13.04
N VAL A 362 -6.91 16.52 13.01
CA VAL A 362 -7.49 17.68 13.71
C VAL A 362 -8.89 17.99 13.19
N GLY A 363 -9.08 18.07 11.88
CA GLY A 363 -10.36 18.44 11.27
C GLY A 363 -11.46 17.44 11.59
N VAL A 364 -11.20 16.14 11.42
CA VAL A 364 -12.17 15.08 11.65
C VAL A 364 -12.49 14.92 13.14
N LEU A 365 -11.48 14.99 14.03
CA LEU A 365 -11.72 14.95 15.48
C LEU A 365 -12.53 16.17 15.95
N THR A 366 -12.23 17.36 15.43
CA THR A 366 -12.98 18.59 15.75
C THR A 366 -14.42 18.48 15.28
N LEU A 367 -14.65 18.05 14.04
CA LEU A 367 -16.00 17.83 13.51
C LEU A 367 -16.78 16.80 14.33
N SER A 368 -16.12 15.72 14.75
CA SER A 368 -16.71 14.69 15.61
C SER A 368 -17.11 15.27 16.97
N ALA A 369 -16.24 16.05 17.60
CA ALA A 369 -16.51 16.68 18.89
C ALA A 369 -17.70 17.65 18.82
N LEU A 370 -17.75 18.50 17.78
CA LEU A 370 -18.85 19.44 17.55
C LEU A 370 -20.18 18.72 17.33
N ARG A 371 -20.19 17.66 16.51
CA ARG A 371 -21.41 16.89 16.25
C ARG A 371 -21.87 16.12 17.48
N PHE A 372 -20.96 15.66 18.32
CA PHE A 372 -21.28 15.03 19.59
C PHE A 372 -21.97 16.02 20.53
N GLN A 373 -21.46 17.24 20.66
CA GLN A 373 -22.10 18.31 21.45
C GLN A 373 -23.51 18.67 20.98
N LYS A 374 -23.77 18.67 19.67
CA LYS A 374 -25.11 18.98 19.13
C LYS A 374 -26.14 17.86 19.35
N HIS A 375 -25.73 16.65 19.70
CA HIS A 375 -26.66 15.60 20.16
C HIS A 375 -26.85 15.62 21.68
N LEU A 376 -26.08 16.46 22.39
CA LEU A 376 -26.09 16.59 23.85
C LEU A 376 -26.95 17.76 24.34
N GLY A 377 -27.32 18.69 23.47
CA GLY A 377 -28.25 19.79 23.73
C GLY A 377 -29.21 19.94 22.57
#